data_AF-A0A2V7FHW3-F1
#
_entry.id   AF-A0A2V7FHW3-F1
#
_cell.length_a   1.000
_cell.length_b   1.000
_cell.length_c   1.000
_cell.angle_alpha   90.00
_cell.angle_beta   90.00
_cell.angle_gamma   90.00
#
_symmetry.space_group_name_H-M   'P 1'
#
loop_
_entity.id
_entity.type
_entity.pdbx_description
1 polymer ?
#
loop_
_entity_poly.entity_id
_entity_poly.type
_entity_poly.pdbx_seq_one_letter_code
_entity_poly.pdbx_strand_id
1 'polypeptide(L)'
;MCTLALVVVLASAAQAGEPVAQTFNAPVERVWTVTEAVLKQLGWDIDKKDRTIGMIGTDSQRVDGDNYVVYAKGRRHRLTLYVKAASDNRTTVTVERDVFKRERILWMDKDEPIATASDKQVERGILSAIGKAL
;
A
#
# COMPACT_ATOMS: atom_id res chain seq x y z
N MET A 1 -28.95 27.85 32.73
CA MET A 1 -27.95 26.77 32.64
C MET A 1 -28.12 26.13 31.26
N CYS A 2 -27.26 26.44 30.29
CA CYS A 2 -27.34 25.92 28.93
C CYS A 2 -26.45 24.69 28.79
N THR A 3 -27.06 23.54 28.53
CA THR A 3 -26.35 22.28 28.29
C THR A 3 -25.98 22.21 26.81
N LEU A 4 -24.71 22.43 26.47
CA LEU A 4 -24.17 22.23 25.13
C LEU A 4 -23.95 20.73 24.90
N ALA A 5 -24.76 20.12 24.03
CA ALA A 5 -24.55 18.76 23.57
C ALA A 5 -23.45 18.75 22.49
N LEU A 6 -22.29 18.19 22.84
CA LEU A 6 -21.16 17.99 21.92
C LEU A 6 -21.43 16.73 21.06
N VAL A 7 -21.74 16.93 19.79
CA VAL A 7 -21.87 15.83 18.82
C VAL A 7 -20.47 15.43 18.35
N VAL A 8 -20.00 14.27 18.80
CA VAL A 8 -18.75 13.67 18.31
C VAL A 8 -19.06 13.01 16.96
N VAL A 9 -18.62 13.64 15.87
CA VAL A 9 -18.64 13.04 14.53
C VAL A 9 -17.52 12.00 14.49
N LEU A 10 -17.88 10.72 14.55
CA LEU A 10 -16.96 9.61 14.28
C LEU A 10 -16.63 9.62 12.78
N ALA A 11 -15.53 10.30 12.42
CA ALA A 11 -14.90 10.10 11.12
C ALA A 11 -14.55 8.62 11.01
N SER A 12 -15.23 7.89 10.11
CA SER A 12 -14.89 6.50 9.81
C SER A 12 -13.52 6.49 9.14
N ALA A 13 -12.47 6.25 9.93
CA ALA A 13 -11.15 5.95 9.39
C ALA A 13 -11.29 4.66 8.59
N ALA A 14 -11.10 4.76 7.27
CA ALA A 14 -11.01 3.60 6.41
C ALA A 14 -9.90 2.69 6.97
N GLN A 15 -10.28 1.51 7.45
CA GLN A 15 -9.33 0.54 7.98
C GLN A 15 -8.51 0.00 6.79
N ALA A 16 -7.29 0.52 6.65
CA ALA A 16 -6.25 -0.11 5.86
C ALA A 16 -6.15 -1.57 6.34
N GLY A 17 -6.18 -2.53 5.41
CA GLY A 17 -6.15 -3.94 5.77
C GLY A 17 -4.90 -4.25 6.60
N GLU A 18 -5.01 -5.13 7.60
CA GLU A 18 -3.93 -5.41 8.56
C GLU A 18 -2.56 -5.60 7.87
N PRO A 19 -1.52 -4.85 8.27
CA PRO A 19 -0.22 -4.89 7.62
C PRO A 19 0.41 -6.28 7.73
N VAL A 20 1.13 -6.70 6.69
CA VAL A 20 1.95 -7.93 6.74
C VAL A 20 3.42 -7.53 6.85
N ALA A 21 4.12 -8.03 7.85
CA ALA A 21 5.52 -7.72 8.09
C ALA A 21 6.40 -8.98 8.06
N GLN A 22 7.63 -8.83 7.55
CA GLN A 22 8.67 -9.85 7.60
C GLN A 22 10.04 -9.20 7.83
N THR A 23 10.87 -9.83 8.66
CA THR A 23 12.25 -9.40 8.88
C THR A 23 13.22 -10.22 8.04
N PHE A 24 14.17 -9.55 7.40
CA PHE A 24 15.24 -10.15 6.61
C PHE A 24 16.60 -9.93 7.28
N ASN A 25 17.52 -10.89 7.10
CA ASN A 25 18.89 -10.83 7.61
C ASN A 25 19.80 -10.11 6.61
N ALA A 26 19.50 -8.84 6.34
CA ALA A 26 20.26 -7.98 5.46
C ALA A 26 20.17 -6.52 5.95
N PRO A 27 21.19 -5.69 5.65
CA PRO A 27 21.20 -4.29 6.03
C PRO A 27 20.14 -3.50 5.25
N VAL A 28 19.64 -2.41 5.85
CA VAL A 28 18.51 -1.63 5.33
C VAL A 28 18.71 -1.15 3.90
N GLU A 29 19.92 -0.72 3.54
CA GLU A 29 20.26 -0.26 2.19
C GLU A 29 20.10 -1.37 1.15
N ARG A 30 20.53 -2.59 1.47
CA ARG A 30 20.37 -3.74 0.56
C ARG A 30 18.90 -4.08 0.38
N VAL A 31 18.16 -4.15 1.49
CA VAL A 31 16.73 -4.47 1.46
C VAL A 31 15.94 -3.40 0.72
N TRP A 32 16.29 -2.12 0.87
CA TRP A 32 15.68 -1.02 0.13
C TRP A 32 15.84 -1.20 -1.38
N THR A 33 17.08 -1.35 -1.85
CA THR A 33 17.38 -1.50 -3.29
C THR A 33 16.70 -2.73 -3.89
N VAL A 34 16.72 -3.86 -3.16
CA VAL A 34 16.03 -5.08 -3.61
C VAL A 34 14.51 -4.88 -3.64
N THR A 35 13.94 -4.16 -2.66
CA THR A 35 12.51 -3.84 -2.65
C THR A 35 12.12 -3.00 -3.87
N GLU A 36 12.89 -1.96 -4.21
CA GLU A 36 12.65 -1.15 -5.42
C GLU A 36 12.70 -2.02 -6.69
N ALA A 37 13.69 -2.91 -6.80
CA ALA A 37 13.84 -3.79 -7.96
C ALA A 37 12.70 -4.80 -8.08
N VAL A 38 12.30 -5.43 -6.97
CA VAL A 38 11.19 -6.39 -6.93
C VAL A 38 9.87 -5.73 -7.29
N LEU A 39 9.57 -4.55 -6.74
CA LEU A 39 8.35 -3.82 -7.10
C LEU A 39 8.29 -3.55 -8.60
N LYS A 40 9.36 -3.02 -9.18
CA LYS A 40 9.45 -2.77 -10.62
C LYS A 40 9.32 -4.04 -11.45
N GLN A 41 9.98 -5.13 -11.06
CA GLN A 41 9.89 -6.42 -11.75
C GLN A 41 8.46 -6.99 -11.74
N LEU A 42 7.72 -6.76 -10.66
CA LEU A 42 6.33 -7.19 -10.50
C LEU A 42 5.32 -6.19 -11.08
N GLY A 43 5.80 -5.14 -11.77
CA GLY A 43 4.97 -4.14 -12.44
C GLY A 43 4.39 -3.07 -11.52
N TRP A 44 4.86 -2.97 -10.27
CA TRP A 44 4.47 -1.90 -9.35
C TRP A 44 5.32 -0.67 -9.59
N ASP A 45 4.72 0.32 -10.23
CA ASP A 45 5.35 1.63 -10.41
C ASP A 45 5.43 2.36 -9.07
N ILE A 46 6.58 2.96 -8.77
CA ILE A 46 6.82 3.69 -7.54
C ILE A 46 6.41 5.14 -7.75
N ASP A 47 5.42 5.60 -7.00
CA ASP A 47 4.93 6.98 -7.02
C ASP A 47 5.75 7.87 -6.08
N LYS A 48 5.97 7.41 -4.84
CA LYS A 48 6.66 8.18 -3.81
C LYS A 48 7.65 7.33 -3.03
N LYS A 49 8.75 7.94 -2.63
CA LYS A 49 9.70 7.37 -1.68
C LYS A 49 10.19 8.40 -0.69
N ASP A 50 10.31 7.97 0.57
CA ASP A 50 10.89 8.75 1.65
C ASP A 50 11.82 7.84 2.45
N ARG A 51 13.12 8.00 2.20
CA ARG A 51 14.17 7.22 2.88
C ARG A 51 14.30 7.57 4.36
N THR A 52 13.89 8.77 4.77
CA THR A 52 14.01 9.23 6.16
C THR A 52 13.08 8.44 7.07
N ILE A 53 11.84 8.19 6.62
CA ILE A 53 10.85 7.42 7.38
C ILE A 53 10.76 5.94 6.93
N GLY A 54 11.56 5.58 5.92
CA GLY A 54 11.63 4.23 5.39
C GLY A 54 10.42 3.84 4.55
N MET A 55 9.77 4.76 3.82
CA MET A 55 8.50 4.52 3.12
C MET A 55 8.65 4.50 1.59
N ILE A 56 7.99 3.54 0.94
CA ILE A 56 7.84 3.44 -0.52
C ILE A 56 6.34 3.28 -0.83
N GLY A 57 5.76 4.24 -1.54
CA GLY A 57 4.39 4.21 -2.02
C GLY A 57 4.35 3.92 -3.52
N THR A 58 3.45 3.03 -3.94
CA THR A 58 3.25 2.69 -5.35
C THR A 58 2.09 3.47 -5.95
N ASP A 59 2.12 3.60 -7.27
CA ASP A 59 0.92 3.85 -8.03
C ASP A 59 -0.11 2.74 -7.81
N SER A 60 -1.36 3.07 -8.11
CA SER A 60 -2.43 2.07 -8.05
C SER A 60 -2.44 1.17 -9.28
N GLN A 61 -2.61 -0.14 -9.09
CA GLN A 61 -2.87 -1.10 -10.17
C GLN A 61 -4.36 -1.45 -10.25
N ARG A 62 -4.82 -1.92 -11.42
CA ARG A 62 -6.20 -2.38 -11.61
C ARG A 62 -6.32 -3.83 -11.16
N VAL A 63 -7.30 -4.12 -10.31
CA VAL A 63 -7.68 -5.48 -9.92
C VAL A 63 -8.75 -6.02 -10.87
N ASP A 64 -9.75 -5.20 -11.19
CA ASP A 64 -10.79 -5.48 -12.18
C ASP A 64 -11.44 -4.19 -12.71
N GLY A 65 -12.39 -4.34 -13.64
CA GLY A 65 -13.28 -3.28 -14.09
C GLY A 65 -13.05 -2.82 -15.52
N ASP A 66 -14.01 -2.03 -16.00
CA ASP A 66 -14.07 -1.58 -17.39
C ASP A 66 -13.46 -0.20 -17.59
N ASN A 67 -12.95 0.06 -18.79
CA ASN A 67 -12.35 1.33 -19.18
C ASN A 67 -12.92 1.79 -20.53
N TYR A 68 -13.81 2.78 -20.48
CA TYR A 68 -14.46 3.38 -21.63
C TYR A 68 -13.96 4.81 -21.84
N VAL A 69 -12.64 4.97 -22.08
CA VAL A 69 -11.90 6.21 -22.41
C VAL A 69 -12.12 7.39 -21.45
N VAL A 70 -13.33 7.95 -21.40
CA VAL A 70 -13.77 9.05 -20.53
C VAL A 70 -14.43 8.58 -19.23
N TYR A 71 -14.76 7.29 -19.14
CA TYR A 71 -15.35 6.66 -17.97
C TYR A 71 -14.57 5.40 -17.61
N ALA A 72 -14.10 5.31 -16.36
CA ALA A 72 -13.52 4.07 -15.85
C ALA A 72 -14.12 3.76 -14.49
N LYS A 73 -14.54 2.52 -14.27
CA LYS A 73 -15.06 2.06 -12.99
C LYS A 73 -14.50 0.67 -12.68
N GLY A 74 -13.83 0.52 -11.56
CA GLY A 74 -13.22 -0.75 -11.21
C GLY A 74 -12.54 -0.74 -9.85
N ARG A 75 -12.17 -1.93 -9.37
CA ARG A 75 -11.35 -2.05 -8.17
C ARG A 75 -9.89 -1.81 -8.53
N ARG A 76 -9.24 -1.04 -7.70
CA ARG A 76 -7.81 -0.79 -7.75
C ARG A 76 -7.20 -1.11 -6.40
N HIS A 77 -5.90 -1.32 -6.41
CA HIS A 77 -5.12 -1.42 -5.19
C HIS A 77 -3.81 -0.65 -5.32
N ARG A 78 -3.31 -0.12 -4.21
CA ARG A 78 -1.95 0.40 -4.12
C ARG A 78 -1.25 -0.22 -2.93
N LEU A 79 0.06 -0.20 -2.95
CA LEU A 79 0.90 -0.67 -1.87
C LEU A 79 1.62 0.51 -1.21
N THR A 80 1.72 0.43 0.11
CA THR A 80 2.63 1.25 0.91
C THR A 80 3.55 0.30 1.65
N LEU A 81 4.85 0.43 1.45
CA LEU A 81 5.86 -0.39 2.08
C LEU A 81 6.66 0.43 3.07
N TYR A 82 6.96 -0.15 4.22
CA TYR A 82 7.86 0.40 5.22
C TYR A 82 9.08 -0.50 5.39
N VAL A 83 10.25 0.00 5.07
CA VAL A 83 11.55 -0.69 5.18
C VAL A 83 12.32 -0.04 6.33
N LYS A 84 12.42 -0.72 7.47
CA LYS A 84 13.01 -0.16 8.70
C LYS A 84 14.08 -1.09 9.27
N ALA A 85 15.22 -0.53 9.66
CA ALA A 85 16.26 -1.27 10.35
C ALA A 85 15.72 -1.79 11.70
N ALA A 86 15.84 -3.09 11.94
CA ALA A 86 15.60 -3.72 13.23
C ALA A 86 16.91 -3.88 14.02
N SER A 87 18.03 -4.04 13.31
CA SER A 87 19.41 -3.93 13.81
C SER A 87 20.36 -3.68 12.62
N ASP A 88 21.66 -3.53 12.86
CA ASP A 88 22.66 -3.22 11.82
C ASP A 88 22.60 -4.17 10.60
N ASN A 89 22.25 -5.45 10.82
CA ASN A 89 22.16 -6.46 9.76
C ASN A 89 20.78 -7.11 9.66
N ARG A 90 19.73 -6.48 10.21
CA ARG A 90 18.36 -6.97 10.10
C ARG A 90 17.43 -5.83 9.75
N THR A 91 16.54 -6.07 8.79
CA THR A 91 15.58 -5.07 8.32
C THR A 91 14.20 -5.68 8.28
N THR A 92 13.23 -5.00 8.87
CA THR A 92 11.81 -5.37 8.79
C THR A 92 11.17 -4.61 7.64
N VAL A 93 10.50 -5.35 6.76
CA VAL A 93 9.64 -4.79 5.71
C VAL A 93 8.20 -5.06 6.09
N THR A 94 7.41 -3.99 6.16
CA THR A 94 5.95 -4.04 6.33
C THR A 94 5.29 -3.65 5.03
N VAL A 95 4.28 -4.39 4.60
CA VAL A 95 3.48 -4.12 3.40
C VAL A 95 2.04 -3.87 3.80
N GLU A 96 1.55 -2.71 3.43
CA GLU A 96 0.16 -2.29 3.53
C GLU A 96 -0.45 -2.23 2.14
N ARG A 97 -1.71 -2.66 2.03
CA ARG A 97 -2.46 -2.66 0.77
C ARG A 97 -3.79 -1.96 0.98
N ASP A 98 -3.98 -0.88 0.24
CA ASP A 98 -5.27 -0.24 0.13
C ASP A 98 -6.00 -0.80 -1.09
N VAL A 99 -7.24 -1.27 -0.90
CA VAL A 99 -8.13 -1.62 -2.00
C VAL A 99 -9.27 -0.61 -2.03
N PHE A 100 -9.55 -0.08 -3.21
CA PHE A 100 -10.57 0.93 -3.38
C PHE A 100 -11.25 0.79 -4.74
N LYS A 101 -12.50 1.22 -4.80
CA LYS A 101 -13.20 1.41 -6.07
C LYS A 101 -12.82 2.79 -6.59
N ARG A 102 -12.32 2.87 -7.81
CA ARG A 102 -12.13 4.14 -8.50
C ARG A 102 -13.20 4.29 -9.56
N GLU A 103 -13.93 5.40 -9.50
CA GLU A 103 -14.77 5.89 -10.57
C GLU A 103 -14.14 7.16 -11.13
N ARG A 104 -13.75 7.13 -12.40
CA ARG A 104 -13.23 8.28 -13.14
C ARG A 104 -14.30 8.77 -14.08
N ILE A 105 -14.62 10.05 -13.98
CA ILE A 105 -15.44 10.78 -14.96
C ILE A 105 -14.59 11.96 -15.42
N LEU A 106 -14.23 11.98 -16.70
CA LEU A 106 -13.29 12.96 -17.26
C LEU A 106 -11.95 12.95 -16.50
N TRP A 107 -11.55 14.06 -15.90
CA TRP A 107 -10.32 14.26 -15.12
C TRP A 107 -10.54 14.23 -13.60
N MET A 108 -11.73 13.82 -13.13
CA MET A 108 -12.03 13.66 -11.70
C MET A 108 -12.02 12.17 -11.33
N ASP A 109 -11.16 11.83 -10.36
CA ASP A 109 -11.11 10.51 -9.72
C ASP A 109 -11.88 10.55 -8.40
N LYS A 110 -12.85 9.64 -8.25
CA LYS A 110 -13.53 9.37 -6.98
C LYS A 110 -13.12 7.99 -6.48
N ASP A 111 -12.42 7.98 -5.34
CA ASP A 111 -11.99 6.76 -4.67
C ASP A 111 -12.89 6.46 -3.48
N GLU A 112 -13.46 5.26 -3.48
CA GLU A 112 -14.23 4.72 -2.35
C GLU A 112 -13.48 3.53 -1.77
N PRO A 113 -12.97 3.61 -0.52
CA PRO A 113 -12.28 2.49 0.11
C PRO A 113 -13.16 1.26 0.19
N ILE A 114 -12.58 0.10 -0.08
CA ILE A 114 -13.22 -1.20 0.10
C ILE A 114 -12.53 -1.86 1.29
N ALA A 115 -13.31 -2.28 2.29
CA ALA A 115 -12.78 -3.10 3.37
C ALA A 115 -12.08 -4.31 2.75
N THR A 116 -10.76 -4.38 2.95
CA THR A 116 -9.95 -5.39 2.28
C THR A 116 -10.29 -6.74 2.90
N ALA A 117 -10.73 -7.68 2.07
CA ALA A 117 -10.96 -9.06 2.46
C ALA A 117 -9.68 -9.66 3.07
N SER A 118 -9.82 -10.67 3.93
CA SER A 118 -8.76 -11.41 4.66
C SER A 118 -7.64 -12.01 3.80
N ASP A 119 -7.69 -11.83 2.48
CA ASP A 119 -6.68 -12.24 1.53
C ASP A 119 -5.47 -11.29 1.55
N LYS A 120 -4.33 -11.88 1.89
CA LYS A 120 -3.00 -11.25 2.00
C LYS A 120 -1.99 -11.82 1.01
N GLN A 121 -2.47 -12.45 -0.07
CA GLN A 121 -1.61 -13.13 -1.04
C GLN A 121 -0.67 -12.17 -1.76
N VAL A 122 -1.11 -10.95 -2.07
CA VAL A 122 -0.26 -9.94 -2.74
C VAL A 122 0.89 -9.54 -1.81
N GLU A 123 0.57 -9.15 -0.59
CA GLU A 123 1.53 -8.71 0.43
C GLU A 123 2.57 -9.79 0.73
N ARG A 124 2.12 -11.03 0.95
CA ARG A 124 3.02 -12.19 1.13
C ARG A 124 3.83 -12.49 -0.13
N GLY A 125 3.26 -12.31 -1.31
CA GLY A 125 3.95 -12.48 -2.59
C GLY A 125 5.12 -11.52 -2.75
N ILE A 126 4.90 -10.24 -2.42
CA ILE A 126 5.97 -9.22 -2.41
C ILE A 126 7.07 -9.60 -1.42
N LEU A 127 6.72 -9.91 -0.17
CA LEU A 127 7.69 -10.28 0.86
C LEU A 127 8.48 -11.55 0.49
N SER A 128 7.81 -12.54 -0.11
CA SER A 128 8.47 -13.75 -0.62
C SER A 128 9.43 -13.45 -1.76
N ALA A 129 9.06 -12.57 -2.69
CA ALA A 129 9.92 -12.16 -3.80
C ALA A 129 11.15 -11.38 -3.32
N ILE A 130 10.99 -10.48 -2.35
CA ILE A 130 12.12 -9.80 -1.67
C ILE A 130 13.04 -10.83 -1.03
N GLY A 131 12.49 -11.78 -0.27
CA GLY A 131 13.28 -12.82 0.39
C GLY A 131 14.06 -13.71 -0.59
N LYS A 132 13.54 -13.95 -1.80
CA LYS A 132 14.25 -14.71 -2.85
C LYS A 132 15.35 -13.91 -3.54
N ALA A 133 15.25 -12.58 -3.54
CA ALA A 133 16.18 -11.69 -4.23
C ALA A 133 17.29 -11.15 -3.31
N LEU A 134 17.23 -11.43 -2.01
CA LEU A 134 18.24 -11.06 -1.02
C LEU A 134 19.36 -12.10 -0.91
#